data_AF-A0A958DXT5-F1
#
_entry.id   AF-A0A958DXT5-F1
#
_cell.length_a   1.000
_cell.length_b   1.000
_cell.length_c   1.000
_cell.angle_alpha   90.00
_cell.angle_beta   90.00
_cell.angle_gamma   90.00
#
_symmetry.space_group_name_H-M   'P 1'
#
loop_
_entity.id
_entity.type
_entity.pdbx_description
1 polymer ?
#
loop_
_entity_poly.entity_id
_entity_poly.type
_entity_poly.pdbx_seq_one_letter_code
_entity_poly.pdbx_strand_id
1 'polypeptide(L)'
;AIMGPCAGGAVYSPAITDFIFMVKDRSYMFVTGPNVVKTVTHEDVSFKDLGGAVTHGTKSGVCHVVTNNDVDCLRKLRKLMSYIPLNNLEEAPYFPPTDKPGRMDEELLTIVPDNPGKPYDVKDVIRKVTDEGDFFEIHADYAENIVVGFARMNGNSVGIVANQPNSLAGVLDIDSSIKGARFVRFCDAFNIPIITFVDVPGFLPGTAQEWGGIIKHGAKLLYAYCEA
;
A
#
# COMPACT_ATOMS: atom_id res chain seq x y z
N ALA A 1 10.20 9.88 6.72
CA ALA A 1 10.68 9.98 5.32
C ALA A 1 12.18 9.79 5.27
N ILE A 2 12.69 9.00 4.33
CA ILE A 2 14.10 8.65 4.20
C ILE A 2 14.62 9.31 2.92
N MET A 3 15.42 10.35 3.08
CA MET A 3 15.92 11.21 2.00
C MET A 3 17.45 11.14 1.87
N GLY A 4 18.03 10.07 2.42
CA GLY A 4 19.46 9.81 2.49
C GLY A 4 19.76 8.44 3.12
N PRO A 5 21.00 8.22 3.57
CA PRO A 5 21.42 6.99 4.24
C PRO A 5 20.69 6.75 5.58
N CYS A 6 20.25 5.53 5.83
CA CYS A 6 19.77 5.09 7.15
C CYS A 6 20.22 3.65 7.40
N ALA A 7 21.15 3.41 8.32
CA ALA A 7 21.77 2.09 8.50
C ALA A 7 21.89 1.69 9.97
N GLY A 8 21.98 0.38 10.22
CA GLY A 8 22.13 -0.16 11.57
C GLY A 8 20.89 0.11 12.42
N GLY A 9 21.09 0.49 13.68
CA GLY A 9 19.97 0.73 14.62
C GLY A 9 19.01 1.85 14.19
N ALA A 10 19.45 2.76 13.31
CA ALA A 10 18.62 3.87 12.85
C ALA A 10 17.36 3.42 12.10
N VAL A 11 17.37 2.23 11.48
CA VAL A 11 16.24 1.73 10.67
C VAL A 11 15.04 1.31 11.52
N TYR A 12 15.24 1.06 12.83
CA TYR A 12 14.15 0.61 13.69
C TYR A 12 13.14 1.71 14.01
N SER A 13 13.56 2.98 14.03
CA SER A 13 12.61 4.08 14.24
C SER A 13 11.64 4.23 13.07
N PRO A 14 12.08 4.30 11.80
CA PRO A 14 11.15 4.25 10.66
C PRO A 14 10.27 2.99 10.66
N ALA A 15 10.81 1.83 11.01
CA ALA A 15 10.08 0.55 10.98
C ALA A 15 8.85 0.51 11.92
N ILE A 16 8.85 1.31 13.00
CA ILE A 16 7.72 1.41 13.94
C ILE A 16 6.79 2.59 13.66
N THR A 17 7.07 3.40 12.64
CA THR A 17 6.15 4.45 12.16
C THR A 17 5.17 3.91 11.13
N ASP A 18 4.06 4.62 10.91
CA ASP A 18 2.97 4.14 10.05
C ASP A 18 3.36 4.06 8.57
N PHE A 19 3.97 5.14 8.04
CA PHE A 19 4.35 5.23 6.63
C PHE A 19 5.81 5.61 6.43
N ILE A 20 6.47 4.87 5.55
CA ILE A 20 7.86 5.09 5.15
C ILE A 20 7.89 5.54 3.69
N PHE A 21 8.31 6.78 3.48
CA PHE A 21 8.58 7.34 2.15
C PHE A 21 10.08 7.27 1.89
N MET A 22 10.50 6.88 0.69
CA MET A 22 11.90 6.86 0.29
C MET A 22 12.12 7.63 -1.02
N VAL A 23 13.22 8.37 -1.11
CA VAL A 23 13.62 9.07 -2.34
C VAL A 23 14.49 8.17 -3.20
N LYS A 24 14.07 7.93 -4.43
CA LYS A 24 14.75 7.09 -5.41
C LYS A 24 16.18 7.59 -5.64
N ASP A 25 17.11 6.66 -5.80
CA ASP A 25 18.54 6.86 -6.10
C ASP A 25 19.35 7.67 -5.05
N ARG A 26 18.70 8.30 -4.06
CA ARG A 26 19.34 9.09 -3.00
C ARG A 26 19.31 8.42 -1.62
N SER A 27 18.30 7.59 -1.37
CA SER A 27 18.07 6.97 -0.06
C SER A 27 18.24 5.45 -0.07
N TYR A 28 18.68 4.91 1.07
CA TYR A 28 18.78 3.47 1.30
C TYR A 28 18.59 3.14 2.78
N MET A 29 18.09 1.93 3.06
CA MET A 29 17.97 1.38 4.42
C MET A 29 18.48 -0.05 4.52
N PHE A 30 19.20 -0.39 5.60
CA PHE A 30 19.51 -1.79 5.94
C PHE A 30 20.03 -1.89 7.37
N VAL A 31 19.81 -3.04 8.00
CA VAL A 31 20.40 -3.33 9.33
C VAL A 31 21.91 -3.55 9.20
N THR A 32 22.32 -4.34 8.22
CA THR A 32 23.72 -4.71 7.98
C THR A 32 24.15 -4.23 6.59
N GLY A 33 25.24 -3.48 6.51
CA GLY A 33 25.69 -2.90 5.24
C GLY A 33 26.33 -3.91 4.28
N PRO A 34 26.45 -3.57 2.98
CA PRO A 34 26.93 -4.51 1.95
C PRO A 34 28.31 -5.11 2.21
N ASN A 35 29.23 -4.34 2.78
CA ASN A 35 30.58 -4.83 3.09
C ASN A 35 30.54 -6.00 4.10
N VAL A 36 29.67 -5.91 5.10
CA VAL A 36 29.53 -6.96 6.12
C VAL A 36 28.82 -8.17 5.53
N VAL A 37 27.80 -7.95 4.68
CA VAL A 37 27.15 -9.02 3.91
C VAL A 37 28.21 -9.79 3.10
N LYS A 38 29.04 -9.10 2.32
CA LYS A 38 30.11 -9.71 1.53
C LYS A 38 31.11 -10.51 2.37
N THR A 39 31.49 -10.00 3.54
CA THR A 39 32.45 -10.72 4.41
C THR A 39 31.84 -11.97 5.04
N VAL A 40 30.55 -11.97 5.37
CA VAL A 40 29.90 -13.05 6.13
C VAL A 40 29.23 -14.09 5.23
N THR A 41 28.55 -13.66 4.17
CA THR A 41 27.77 -14.53 3.28
C THR A 41 28.45 -14.77 1.94
N HIS A 42 29.56 -14.07 1.66
CA HIS A 42 30.24 -14.06 0.36
C HIS A 42 29.37 -13.54 -0.80
N GLU A 43 28.28 -12.82 -0.48
CA GLU A 43 27.40 -12.19 -1.46
C GLU A 43 27.88 -10.77 -1.80
N ASP A 44 28.05 -10.48 -3.09
CA ASP A 44 28.40 -9.14 -3.58
C ASP A 44 27.13 -8.41 -4.02
N VAL A 45 26.73 -7.40 -3.26
CA VAL A 45 25.49 -6.65 -3.49
C VAL A 45 25.75 -5.15 -3.34
N SER A 46 25.15 -4.32 -4.19
CA SER A 46 25.30 -2.86 -4.08
C SER A 46 24.41 -2.29 -2.98
N PHE A 47 24.69 -1.06 -2.52
CA PHE A 47 23.80 -0.34 -1.58
C PHE A 47 22.37 -0.21 -2.12
N LYS A 48 22.24 0.01 -3.44
CA LYS A 48 20.95 0.17 -4.12
C LYS A 48 20.18 -1.15 -4.17
N ASP A 49 20.87 -2.24 -4.48
CA ASP A 49 20.24 -3.56 -4.60
C ASP A 49 19.88 -4.13 -3.23
N LEU A 50 20.72 -3.91 -2.21
CA LEU A 50 20.48 -4.38 -0.85
C LEU A 50 19.32 -3.66 -0.17
N GLY A 51 19.24 -2.33 -0.31
CA GLY A 51 18.35 -1.52 0.51
C GLY A 51 17.91 -0.21 -0.12
N GLY A 52 18.01 -0.07 -1.44
CA GLY A 52 17.55 1.13 -2.13
C GLY A 52 16.02 1.27 -2.05
N ALA A 53 15.54 2.49 -2.28
CA ALA A 53 14.10 2.80 -2.28
C ALA A 53 13.26 1.83 -3.14
N VAL A 54 13.75 1.46 -4.33
CA VAL A 54 13.06 0.51 -5.23
C VAL A 54 13.01 -0.88 -4.63
N THR A 55 14.13 -1.40 -4.11
CA THR A 55 14.15 -2.71 -3.42
C THR A 55 13.13 -2.75 -2.28
N HIS A 56 13.06 -1.68 -1.48
CA HIS A 56 12.09 -1.62 -0.39
C HIS A 56 10.65 -1.44 -0.83
N GLY A 57 10.43 -0.74 -1.95
CA GLY A 57 9.10 -0.48 -2.51
C GLY A 57 8.52 -1.62 -3.35
N THR A 58 9.35 -2.58 -3.80
CA THR A 58 8.89 -3.68 -4.67
C THR A 58 9.12 -5.08 -4.09
N LYS A 59 10.16 -5.28 -3.28
CA LYS A 59 10.53 -6.61 -2.78
C LYS A 59 10.20 -6.80 -1.30
N SER A 60 10.69 -5.91 -0.43
CA SER A 60 10.57 -6.13 1.02
C SER A 60 9.27 -5.58 1.64
N GLY A 61 8.54 -4.72 0.93
CA GLY A 61 7.36 -4.03 1.47
C GLY A 61 7.62 -3.06 2.63
N VAL A 62 8.88 -2.68 2.88
CA VAL A 62 9.23 -1.71 3.93
C VAL A 62 8.89 -0.28 3.51
N CYS A 63 9.08 0.06 2.23
CA CYS A 63 8.82 1.40 1.72
C CYS A 63 7.40 1.49 1.15
N HIS A 64 6.61 2.40 1.69
CA HIS A 64 5.20 2.61 1.35
C HIS A 64 5.03 3.41 0.07
N VAL A 65 5.88 4.42 -0.13
CA VAL A 65 5.85 5.29 -1.31
C VAL A 65 7.27 5.64 -1.74
N VAL A 66 7.63 5.22 -2.96
CA VAL A 66 8.87 5.64 -3.62
C VAL A 66 8.63 6.96 -4.35
N THR A 67 9.55 7.91 -4.19
CA THR A 67 9.42 9.27 -4.73
C THR A 67 10.62 9.66 -5.57
N ASN A 68 10.43 10.50 -6.58
CA ASN A 68 11.47 10.76 -7.58
C ASN A 68 12.59 11.66 -7.05
N ASN A 69 12.25 12.57 -6.12
CA ASN A 69 13.17 13.52 -5.52
C ASN A 69 12.56 14.08 -4.23
N ASP A 70 13.34 14.91 -3.53
CA ASP A 70 12.97 15.49 -2.25
C ASP A 70 11.69 16.34 -2.33
N VAL A 71 11.49 17.07 -3.43
CA VAL A 71 10.30 17.92 -3.62
C VAL A 71 9.04 17.08 -3.84
N ASP A 72 9.13 16.01 -4.65
CA ASP A 72 8.05 15.04 -4.83
C ASP A 72 7.68 14.36 -3.49
N CYS A 73 8.69 13.99 -2.71
CA CYS A 73 8.51 13.41 -1.37
C CYS A 73 7.70 14.32 -0.44
N LEU A 74 8.12 15.58 -0.29
CA LEU A 74 7.43 16.53 0.58
C LEU A 74 6.02 16.86 0.08
N ARG A 75 5.78 16.92 -1.23
CA ARG A 75 4.44 17.12 -1.80
C ARG A 75 3.51 15.95 -1.51
N LYS A 76 3.98 14.71 -1.74
CA LYS A 76 3.18 13.51 -1.47
C LYS A 76 2.92 13.31 0.03
N LEU A 77 3.88 13.65 0.89
CA LEU A 77 3.65 13.66 2.35
C LEU A 77 2.56 14.65 2.75
N ARG A 78 2.58 15.88 2.22
CA ARG A 78 1.50 16.85 2.48
C ARG A 78 0.15 16.35 1.98
N LYS A 79 0.13 15.68 0.82
CA LYS A 79 -1.09 15.06 0.30
C LYS A 79 -1.57 13.94 1.22
N LEU A 80 -0.71 13.03 1.66
CA LEU A 80 -1.06 11.98 2.63
C LEU A 80 -1.66 12.56 3.92
N MET A 81 -1.01 13.57 4.50
CA MET A 81 -1.48 14.24 5.72
C MET A 81 -2.85 14.91 5.55
N SER A 82 -3.31 15.16 4.32
CA SER A 82 -4.67 15.68 4.10
C SER A 82 -5.77 14.64 4.35
N TYR A 83 -5.44 13.34 4.32
CA TYR A 83 -6.39 12.23 4.50
C TYR A 83 -6.43 11.71 5.95
N ILE A 84 -5.47 12.08 6.79
CA ILE A 84 -5.28 11.51 8.13
C ILE A 84 -5.67 12.57 9.17
N PRO A 85 -6.43 12.23 10.22
CA PRO A 85 -6.68 13.16 11.33
C PRO A 85 -5.38 13.48 12.07
N LEU A 86 -5.38 14.56 12.85
CA LEU A 86 -4.20 14.95 13.62
C LEU A 86 -3.90 13.98 14.78
N ASN A 87 -4.92 13.26 15.24
CA ASN A 87 -4.84 12.25 16.29
C ASN A 87 -6.06 11.31 16.22
N ASN A 88 -6.10 10.28 17.07
CA ASN A 88 -7.14 9.25 17.07
C ASN A 88 -8.46 9.66 17.76
N LEU A 89 -8.58 10.90 18.26
CA LEU A 89 -9.82 11.43 18.85
C LEU A 89 -10.53 12.41 17.91
N GLU A 90 -9.92 12.72 16.76
CA GLU A 90 -10.46 13.62 15.75
C GLU A 90 -10.85 12.86 14.49
N GLU A 91 -11.74 13.45 13.70
CA GLU A 91 -12.06 12.99 12.36
C GLU A 91 -11.08 13.57 11.34
N ALA A 92 -10.93 12.88 10.19
CA ALA A 92 -10.08 13.36 9.12
C ALA A 92 -10.59 14.71 8.56
N PRO A 93 -9.71 15.60 8.06
CA PRO A 93 -10.12 16.89 7.54
C PRO A 93 -11.13 16.77 6.38
N TYR A 94 -12.29 17.42 6.54
CA TYR A 94 -13.31 17.53 5.49
C TYR A 94 -12.90 18.56 4.43
N PHE A 95 -13.06 18.19 3.16
CA PHE A 95 -12.88 19.11 2.03
C PHE A 95 -14.16 19.14 1.18
N PRO A 96 -14.82 20.30 1.00
CA PRO A 96 -16.00 20.39 0.16
C PRO A 96 -15.73 19.82 -1.25
N PRO A 97 -16.44 18.77 -1.68
CA PRO A 97 -16.20 18.18 -3.00
C PRO A 97 -16.69 19.12 -4.09
N THR A 98 -15.98 19.14 -5.22
CA THR A 98 -16.53 19.73 -6.46
C THR A 98 -17.40 18.75 -7.24
N ASP A 99 -17.29 17.46 -6.91
CA ASP A 99 -18.08 16.37 -7.48
C ASP A 99 -19.46 16.24 -6.79
N LYS A 100 -20.45 15.73 -7.52
CA LYS A 100 -21.80 15.51 -7.00
C LYS A 100 -21.88 14.15 -6.31
N PRO A 101 -22.36 14.05 -5.06
CA PRO A 101 -22.49 12.77 -4.35
C PRO A 101 -23.40 11.74 -5.06
N GLY A 102 -24.32 12.20 -5.91
CA GLY A 102 -25.20 11.34 -6.71
C GLY A 102 -24.70 11.08 -8.14
N ARG A 103 -23.40 11.27 -8.43
CA ARG A 103 -22.86 11.02 -9.77
C ARG A 103 -23.07 9.55 -10.16
N MET A 104 -23.57 9.36 -11.38
CA MET A 104 -23.65 8.05 -12.03
C MET A 104 -22.60 7.97 -13.14
N ASP A 105 -22.05 6.79 -13.35
CA ASP A 105 -21.07 6.53 -14.40
C ASP A 105 -21.44 5.22 -15.11
N GLU A 106 -21.92 5.32 -16.34
CA GLU A 106 -22.39 4.16 -17.12
C GLU A 106 -21.26 3.18 -17.48
N GLU A 107 -20.01 3.63 -17.52
CA GLU A 107 -18.88 2.74 -17.85
C GLU A 107 -18.67 1.65 -16.78
N LEU A 108 -19.11 1.90 -15.54
CA LEU A 108 -19.10 0.90 -14.46
C LEU A 108 -19.98 -0.32 -14.78
N LEU A 109 -20.97 -0.20 -15.67
CA LEU A 109 -21.81 -1.33 -16.09
C LEU A 109 -21.07 -2.32 -16.99
N THR A 110 -19.99 -1.87 -17.63
CA THR A 110 -19.24 -2.65 -18.63
C THR A 110 -17.77 -2.87 -18.25
N ILE A 111 -17.33 -2.40 -17.08
CA ILE A 111 -15.94 -2.44 -16.65
C ILE A 111 -15.46 -3.87 -16.36
N VAL A 112 -16.34 -4.72 -15.82
CA VAL A 112 -16.10 -6.15 -15.63
C VAL A 112 -16.35 -6.85 -16.97
N PRO A 113 -15.34 -7.53 -17.56
CA PRO A 113 -15.54 -8.20 -18.84
C PRO A 113 -16.48 -9.40 -18.74
N ASP A 114 -17.28 -9.63 -19.78
CA ASP A 114 -18.15 -10.83 -19.87
C ASP A 114 -17.35 -12.15 -19.88
N ASN A 115 -16.11 -12.11 -20.37
CA ASN A 115 -15.22 -13.26 -20.33
C ASN A 115 -14.57 -13.36 -18.94
N PRO A 116 -14.85 -14.42 -18.15
CA PRO A 116 -14.35 -14.55 -16.78
C PRO A 116 -12.83 -14.72 -16.68
N GLY A 117 -12.15 -15.07 -17.79
CA GLY A 117 -10.70 -15.16 -17.84
C GLY A 117 -10.00 -13.84 -18.20
N LYS A 118 -10.75 -12.78 -18.54
CA LYS A 118 -10.19 -11.48 -18.90
C LYS A 118 -10.19 -10.56 -17.66
N PRO A 119 -9.02 -10.09 -17.20
CA PRO A 119 -8.97 -9.19 -16.06
C PRO A 119 -9.35 -7.74 -16.44
N TYR A 120 -9.56 -6.92 -15.43
CA TYR A 120 -9.73 -5.46 -15.53
C TYR A 120 -8.90 -4.76 -14.45
N ASP A 121 -8.72 -3.44 -14.58
CA ASP A 121 -8.02 -2.64 -13.57
C ASP A 121 -9.02 -2.13 -12.52
N VAL A 122 -8.91 -2.63 -11.29
CA VAL A 122 -9.75 -2.14 -10.18
C VAL A 122 -9.52 -0.66 -9.88
N LYS A 123 -8.35 -0.09 -10.24
CA LYS A 123 -8.06 1.33 -10.05
C LYS A 123 -8.98 2.21 -10.90
N ASP A 124 -9.46 1.71 -12.03
CA ASP A 124 -10.43 2.43 -12.85
C ASP A 124 -11.80 2.48 -12.16
N VAL A 125 -12.20 1.39 -11.49
CA VAL A 125 -13.41 1.38 -10.62
C VAL A 125 -13.25 2.40 -9.49
N ILE A 126 -12.11 2.38 -8.79
CA ILE A 126 -11.85 3.28 -7.66
C ILE A 126 -11.96 4.74 -8.11
N ARG A 127 -11.25 5.14 -9.18
CA ARG A 127 -11.29 6.53 -9.69
C ARG A 127 -12.68 6.94 -10.20
N LYS A 128 -13.50 5.99 -10.63
CA LYS A 128 -14.89 6.28 -11.02
C LYS A 128 -15.82 6.47 -9.84
N VAL A 129 -15.48 5.94 -8.66
CA VAL A 129 -16.33 6.05 -7.46
C VAL A 129 -15.90 7.20 -6.56
N THR A 130 -14.60 7.49 -6.48
CA THR A 130 -14.06 8.50 -5.56
C THR A 130 -14.24 9.93 -6.07
N ASP A 131 -14.27 10.88 -5.14
CA ASP A 131 -14.38 12.31 -5.46
C ASP A 131 -13.26 12.74 -6.42
N GLU A 132 -13.64 13.38 -7.53
CA GLU A 132 -12.70 13.91 -8.54
C GLU A 132 -11.79 12.84 -9.17
N GLY A 133 -12.11 11.56 -8.97
CA GLY A 133 -11.27 10.42 -9.30
C GLY A 133 -9.90 10.43 -8.63
N ASP A 134 -9.76 11.13 -7.51
CA ASP A 134 -8.51 11.18 -6.77
C ASP A 134 -8.33 9.92 -5.91
N PHE A 135 -7.12 9.37 -5.96
CA PHE A 135 -6.72 8.19 -5.19
C PHE A 135 -5.23 8.27 -4.87
N PHE A 136 -4.91 8.23 -3.58
CA PHE A 136 -3.54 8.19 -3.07
C PHE A 136 -3.17 6.76 -2.68
N GLU A 137 -2.58 6.04 -3.62
CA GLU A 137 -2.20 4.64 -3.44
C GLU A 137 -0.99 4.46 -2.50
N ILE A 138 -1.05 3.44 -1.65
CA ILE A 138 0.00 3.01 -0.73
C ILE A 138 0.52 1.63 -1.16
N HIS A 139 1.84 1.43 -1.13
CA HIS A 139 2.47 0.21 -1.66
C HIS A 139 2.10 -0.08 -3.12
N ALA A 140 2.10 0.95 -3.98
CA ALA A 140 1.68 0.81 -5.38
C ALA A 140 2.49 -0.25 -6.16
N ASP A 141 3.77 -0.45 -5.80
CA ASP A 141 4.68 -1.37 -6.49
C ASP A 141 4.99 -2.65 -5.67
N TYR A 142 4.29 -2.90 -4.55
CA TYR A 142 4.46 -4.09 -3.69
C TYR A 142 3.13 -4.80 -3.46
N ALA A 143 3.10 -6.12 -3.64
CA ALA A 143 1.88 -6.94 -3.56
C ALA A 143 0.73 -6.33 -4.39
N GLU A 144 0.98 -6.19 -5.70
CA GLU A 144 0.10 -5.49 -6.64
C GLU A 144 -1.26 -6.18 -6.84
N ASN A 145 -1.41 -7.44 -6.41
CA ASN A 145 -2.65 -8.21 -6.38
C ASN A 145 -3.69 -7.68 -5.37
N ILE A 146 -3.29 -6.78 -4.47
CA ILE A 146 -4.21 -5.98 -3.65
C ILE A 146 -3.83 -4.50 -3.73
N VAL A 147 -4.80 -3.64 -3.94
CA VAL A 147 -4.66 -2.18 -3.96
C VAL A 147 -5.15 -1.63 -2.63
N VAL A 148 -4.34 -0.78 -2.00
CA VAL A 148 -4.73 -0.05 -0.79
C VAL A 148 -4.35 1.41 -0.92
N GLY A 149 -5.12 2.31 -0.31
CA GLY A 149 -4.82 3.74 -0.37
C GLY A 149 -5.96 4.61 0.13
N PHE A 150 -5.74 5.92 0.09
CA PHE A 150 -6.70 6.89 0.58
C PHE A 150 -7.44 7.58 -0.58
N ALA A 151 -8.71 7.87 -0.36
CA ALA A 151 -9.51 8.67 -1.27
C ALA A 151 -10.45 9.58 -0.47
N ARG A 152 -11.35 10.29 -1.17
CA ARG A 152 -12.48 10.98 -0.55
C ARG A 152 -13.79 10.55 -1.16
N MET A 153 -14.82 10.55 -0.31
CA MET A 153 -16.22 10.36 -0.66
C MET A 153 -17.04 11.49 -0.04
N ASN A 154 -17.66 12.31 -0.88
CA ASN A 154 -18.38 13.51 -0.46
C ASN A 154 -17.56 14.37 0.52
N GLY A 155 -16.26 14.55 0.24
CA GLY A 155 -15.34 15.36 1.01
C GLY A 155 -14.71 14.72 2.24
N ASN A 156 -15.16 13.52 2.63
CA ASN A 156 -14.63 12.80 3.79
C ASN A 156 -13.55 11.82 3.37
N SER A 157 -12.50 11.68 4.18
CA SER A 157 -11.44 10.70 3.94
C SER A 157 -11.98 9.27 4.06
N VAL A 158 -11.58 8.40 3.14
CA VAL A 158 -11.87 6.96 3.19
C VAL A 158 -10.61 6.16 2.86
N GLY A 159 -10.44 5.03 3.51
CA GLY A 159 -9.49 4.00 3.14
C GLY A 159 -10.11 3.05 2.13
N ILE A 160 -9.39 2.76 1.05
CA ILE A 160 -9.79 1.79 0.04
C ILE A 160 -8.95 0.53 0.18
N VAL A 161 -9.59 -0.64 0.13
CA VAL A 161 -8.94 -1.94 -0.02
C VAL A 161 -9.60 -2.67 -1.19
N ALA A 162 -8.84 -3.10 -2.18
CA ALA A 162 -9.39 -3.68 -3.39
C ALA A 162 -8.55 -4.82 -3.95
N ASN A 163 -9.16 -5.90 -4.41
CA ASN A 163 -8.44 -6.92 -5.18
C ASN A 163 -8.11 -6.40 -6.58
N GLN A 164 -6.94 -6.77 -7.13
CA GLN A 164 -6.51 -6.35 -8.47
C GLN A 164 -6.45 -7.55 -9.42
N PRO A 165 -7.50 -7.79 -10.23
CA PRO A 165 -7.51 -8.90 -11.18
C PRO A 165 -6.37 -8.87 -12.20
N ASN A 166 -5.82 -7.70 -12.55
CA ASN A 166 -4.67 -7.60 -13.45
C ASN A 166 -3.35 -8.14 -12.86
N SER A 167 -3.30 -8.43 -11.55
CA SER A 167 -2.10 -8.96 -10.88
C SER A 167 -2.45 -10.23 -10.12
N LEU A 168 -1.84 -11.35 -10.54
CA LEU A 168 -2.11 -12.70 -10.00
C LEU A 168 -3.61 -13.06 -9.93
N ALA A 169 -4.43 -12.53 -10.84
CA ALA A 169 -5.89 -12.71 -10.82
C ALA A 169 -6.59 -12.25 -9.52
N GLY A 170 -5.99 -11.31 -8.77
CA GLY A 170 -6.58 -10.79 -7.53
C GLY A 170 -6.54 -11.75 -6.34
N VAL A 171 -5.81 -12.88 -6.43
CA VAL A 171 -5.65 -13.81 -5.30
C VAL A 171 -4.99 -13.14 -4.10
N LEU A 172 -5.30 -13.62 -2.90
CA LEU A 172 -4.58 -13.23 -1.69
C LEU A 172 -3.35 -14.12 -1.46
N ASP A 173 -2.28 -13.56 -0.93
CA ASP A 173 -1.05 -14.25 -0.56
C ASP A 173 -0.47 -13.65 0.74
N ILE A 174 0.72 -14.10 1.16
CA ILE A 174 1.38 -13.58 2.36
C ILE A 174 1.57 -12.06 2.28
N ASP A 175 2.11 -11.55 1.18
CA ASP A 175 2.51 -10.15 1.04
C ASP A 175 1.27 -9.24 0.98
N SER A 176 0.26 -9.63 0.20
CA SER A 176 -0.99 -8.91 0.05
C SER A 176 -1.82 -8.91 1.34
N SER A 177 -1.77 -10.01 2.10
CA SER A 177 -2.41 -10.08 3.43
C SER A 177 -1.72 -9.18 4.45
N ILE A 178 -0.38 -9.13 4.47
CA ILE A 178 0.37 -8.22 5.37
C ILE A 178 0.12 -6.76 5.00
N LYS A 179 0.16 -6.43 3.71
CA LYS A 179 -0.13 -5.08 3.17
C LYS A 179 -1.53 -4.63 3.57
N GLY A 180 -2.54 -5.43 3.24
CA GLY A 180 -3.94 -5.12 3.55
C GLY A 180 -4.20 -5.00 5.04
N ALA A 181 -3.71 -5.95 5.84
CA ALA A 181 -3.96 -5.98 7.28
C ALA A 181 -3.44 -4.72 7.99
N ARG A 182 -2.21 -4.30 7.68
CA ARG A 182 -1.62 -3.11 8.31
C ARG A 182 -2.37 -1.84 7.92
N PHE A 183 -2.81 -1.75 6.66
CA PHE A 183 -3.58 -0.62 6.19
C PHE A 183 -4.95 -0.53 6.88
N VAL A 184 -5.69 -1.64 6.96
CA VAL A 184 -6.99 -1.70 7.67
C VAL A 184 -6.85 -1.24 9.12
N ARG A 185 -5.88 -1.79 9.85
CA ARG A 185 -5.65 -1.40 11.25
C ARG A 185 -5.25 0.06 11.42
N PHE A 186 -4.50 0.62 10.47
CA PHE A 186 -4.17 2.05 10.51
C PHE A 186 -5.43 2.90 10.32
N CYS A 187 -6.26 2.59 9.32
CA CYS A 187 -7.50 3.31 9.08
C CYS A 187 -8.42 3.28 10.30
N ASP A 188 -8.62 2.09 10.88
CA ASP A 188 -9.41 1.88 12.09
C ASP A 188 -8.87 2.71 13.28
N ALA A 189 -7.57 2.62 13.57
CA ALA A 189 -6.96 3.34 14.68
C ALA A 189 -7.09 4.87 14.60
N PHE A 190 -7.38 5.41 13.42
CA PHE A 190 -7.55 6.84 13.15
C PHE A 190 -8.95 7.19 12.63
N ASN A 191 -9.97 6.36 12.91
CA ASN A 191 -11.38 6.63 12.58
C ASN A 191 -11.63 6.90 11.07
N ILE A 192 -10.83 6.30 10.18
CA ILE A 192 -10.99 6.44 8.74
C ILE A 192 -11.87 5.29 8.23
N PRO A 193 -13.07 5.56 7.68
CA PRO A 193 -13.94 4.53 7.14
C PRO A 193 -13.27 3.72 6.02
N ILE A 194 -13.58 2.43 5.93
CA ILE A 194 -12.99 1.52 4.95
C ILE A 194 -14.06 1.11 3.92
N ILE A 195 -13.71 1.24 2.65
CA ILE A 195 -14.49 0.74 1.51
C ILE A 195 -13.70 -0.39 0.85
N THR A 196 -14.33 -1.55 0.72
CA THR A 196 -13.69 -2.73 0.16
C THR A 196 -14.32 -3.12 -1.18
N PHE A 197 -13.52 -3.19 -2.25
CA PHE A 197 -13.92 -3.72 -3.55
C PHE A 197 -13.42 -5.17 -3.68
N VAL A 198 -14.36 -6.12 -3.72
CA VAL A 198 -14.04 -7.55 -3.61
C VAL A 198 -14.12 -8.23 -4.98
N ASP A 199 -12.99 -8.77 -5.42
CA ASP A 199 -12.88 -9.65 -6.58
C ASP A 199 -11.73 -10.64 -6.35
N VAL A 200 -11.97 -11.59 -5.45
CA VAL A 200 -10.96 -12.55 -4.97
C VAL A 200 -11.39 -13.97 -5.30
N PRO A 201 -10.63 -14.71 -6.13
CA PRO A 201 -10.94 -16.10 -6.43
C PRO A 201 -10.48 -17.07 -5.33
N GLY A 202 -9.59 -16.62 -4.43
CA GLY A 202 -9.05 -17.41 -3.32
C GLY A 202 -7.65 -16.96 -2.92
N PHE A 203 -6.90 -17.87 -2.29
CA PHE A 203 -5.49 -17.67 -1.97
C PHE A 203 -4.57 -18.28 -3.03
N LEU A 204 -3.37 -17.70 -3.19
CA LEU A 204 -2.33 -18.25 -4.06
C LEU A 204 -1.86 -19.61 -3.52
N PRO A 205 -1.99 -20.70 -4.28
CA PRO A 205 -1.50 -22.01 -3.85
C PRO A 205 0.02 -22.13 -4.01
N GLY A 206 0.65 -22.99 -3.21
CA GLY A 206 2.04 -23.41 -3.42
C GLY A 206 2.81 -23.65 -2.13
N THR A 207 3.82 -24.52 -2.17
CA THR A 207 4.66 -24.85 -1.01
C THR A 207 5.36 -23.63 -0.43
N ALA A 208 5.72 -22.65 -1.26
CA ALA A 208 6.30 -21.38 -0.80
C ALA A 208 5.36 -20.59 0.12
N GLN A 209 4.05 -20.59 -0.16
CA GLN A 209 3.05 -19.93 0.69
C GLN A 209 2.84 -20.71 1.99
N GLU A 210 2.73 -22.03 1.90
CA GLU A 210 2.57 -22.90 3.08
C GLU A 210 3.76 -22.80 4.03
N TRP A 211 4.99 -22.96 3.53
CA TRP A 211 6.21 -22.88 4.34
C TRP A 211 6.52 -21.45 4.78
N GLY A 212 6.10 -20.46 4.00
CA GLY A 212 6.14 -19.05 4.37
C GLY A 212 5.13 -18.67 5.47
N GLY A 213 4.24 -19.57 5.87
CA GLY A 213 3.32 -19.36 6.98
C GLY A 213 2.04 -18.61 6.59
N ILE A 214 1.48 -18.87 5.39
CA ILE A 214 0.23 -18.26 4.92
C ILE A 214 -0.92 -18.37 5.93
N ILE A 215 -1.02 -19.47 6.70
CA ILE A 215 -2.04 -19.61 7.75
C ILE A 215 -1.98 -18.46 8.75
N LYS A 216 -0.78 -18.05 9.17
CA LYS A 216 -0.60 -16.93 10.11
C LYS A 216 -0.71 -15.58 9.41
N HIS A 217 -0.15 -15.45 8.21
CA HIS A 217 -0.08 -14.17 7.50
C HIS A 217 -1.42 -13.78 6.86
N GLY A 218 -2.12 -14.73 6.23
CA GLY A 218 -3.48 -14.57 5.73
C GLY A 218 -4.47 -14.20 6.84
N ALA A 219 -4.35 -14.83 8.02
CA ALA A 219 -5.19 -14.51 9.17
C ALA A 219 -5.02 -13.06 9.68
N LYS A 220 -3.93 -12.36 9.37
CA LYS A 220 -3.77 -10.95 9.77
C LYS A 220 -4.81 -10.05 9.12
N LEU A 221 -5.13 -10.28 7.84
CA LEU A 221 -6.12 -9.47 7.12
C LEU A 221 -7.52 -9.74 7.66
N LEU A 222 -7.84 -11.01 7.89
CA LEU A 222 -9.08 -11.42 8.56
C LEU A 222 -9.21 -10.76 9.93
N TYR A 223 -8.16 -10.86 10.76
CA TYR A 223 -8.15 -10.26 12.09
C TYR A 223 -8.36 -8.75 12.03
N ALA A 224 -7.67 -8.05 11.13
CA ALA A 224 -7.78 -6.60 10.98
C ALA A 224 -9.22 -6.16 10.67
N TYR A 225 -9.94 -6.90 9.82
CA TYR A 225 -11.35 -6.61 9.54
C TYR A 225 -12.31 -7.02 10.66
N CYS A 226 -11.95 -7.99 11.51
CA CYS A 226 -12.79 -8.38 12.65
C CYS A 226 -12.56 -7.50 13.90
N GLU A 227 -11.37 -6.89 14.01
CA GLU A 227 -11.00 -5.99 15.11
C GLU A 227 -11.60 -4.60 14.93
N ALA A 228 -11.60 -4.08 13.69
CA ALA A 228 -12.18 -2.80 13.29
C ALA A 228 -13.72 -2.82 13.32
#